data_AF-A0A7S2RQL8-F1
#
_entry.id   AF-A0A7S2RQL8-F1
#
_cell.length_a   1.000
_cell.length_b   1.000
_cell.length_c   1.000
_cell.angle_alpha   90.00
_cell.angle_beta   90.00
_cell.angle_gamma   90.00
#
_symmetry.space_group_name_H-M   'P 1'
#
loop_
_entity.id
_entity.type
_entity.pdbx_description
1 polymer ?
#
loop_
_entity_poly.entity_id
_entity_poly.type
_entity_poly.pdbx_seq_one_letter_code
_entity_poly.pdbx_strand_id
1 'polypeptide(L)'
;AGLASKRVTNIIAAMTFITYRYINKGLYEDHKLTFKLLLTMKILVTAGLLTRGDVSLFLRGGAALDRGSVQKKSFKWLTSDDSWYNILELSRSVKFFKDLPANMARNEGVWQRWYEDDEPEACPLPDYEDAMA
;
A
#
# COMPACT_ATOMS: atom_id res chain seq x y z
N ALA A 1 6.79 25.49 -22.35
CA ALA A 1 6.53 24.24 -23.10
C ALA A 1 5.87 24.57 -24.42
N GLY A 2 6.35 24.03 -25.55
CA GLY A 2 5.76 24.28 -26.87
C GLY A 2 4.32 23.75 -26.97
N LEU A 3 3.51 24.37 -27.84
CA LEU A 3 2.10 24.01 -28.06
C LEU A 3 1.87 22.50 -28.23
N ALA A 4 2.79 21.80 -28.89
CA ALA A 4 2.75 20.35 -29.07
C ALA A 4 2.76 19.57 -27.75
N SER A 5 3.63 19.92 -26.79
CA SER A 5 3.70 19.27 -25.48
C SER A 5 2.40 19.45 -24.68
N LYS A 6 1.82 20.66 -24.70
CA LYS A 6 0.52 20.93 -24.05
C LYS A 6 -0.61 20.11 -24.66
N ARG A 7 -0.61 19.93 -26.00
CA ARG A 7 -1.59 19.08 -26.69
C ARG A 7 -1.46 17.62 -26.28
N VAL A 8 -0.23 17.09 -26.18
CA VAL A 8 0.01 15.70 -25.73
C VAL A 8 -0.55 15.47 -24.33
N THR A 9 -0.27 16.35 -23.37
CA THR A 9 -0.81 16.24 -22.00
C THR A 9 -2.34 16.28 -21.99
N ASN A 10 -2.95 17.19 -22.76
CA ASN A 10 -4.41 17.28 -22.86
C ASN A 10 -5.03 16.02 -23.47
N ILE A 11 -4.42 15.44 -24.50
CA ILE A 11 -4.89 14.19 -25.13
C ILE A 11 -4.81 13.04 -24.14
N ILE A 12 -3.70 12.90 -23.41
CA ILE A 12 -3.55 11.86 -22.38
C ILE A 12 -4.65 12.00 -21.33
N ALA A 13 -4.85 13.19 -20.76
CA ALA A 13 -5.86 13.42 -19.74
C ALA A 13 -7.28 13.13 -20.25
N ALA A 14 -7.63 13.60 -21.46
CA ALA A 14 -8.93 13.37 -22.06
C ALA A 14 -9.17 11.88 -22.35
N MET A 15 -8.20 11.19 -22.95
CA MET A 15 -8.31 9.76 -23.24
C MET A 15 -8.43 8.93 -21.96
N THR A 16 -7.60 9.21 -20.94
CA THR A 16 -7.70 8.52 -19.63
C THR A 16 -9.08 8.68 -19.02
N PHE A 17 -9.64 9.89 -19.01
CA PHE A 17 -10.97 10.15 -18.45
C PHE A 17 -12.09 9.46 -19.25
N ILE A 18 -12.03 9.55 -20.58
CA ILE A 18 -13.00 8.91 -21.47
C ILE A 18 -12.99 7.40 -21.26
N THR A 19 -11.82 6.76 -21.34
CA THR A 19 -11.67 5.31 -21.12
C THR A 19 -12.17 4.89 -19.73
N TYR A 20 -11.78 5.62 -18.68
CA TYR A 20 -12.28 5.40 -17.33
C TYR A 20 -13.82 5.45 -17.27
N ARG A 21 -14.44 6.48 -17.85
CA ARG A 21 -15.89 6.67 -17.81
C ARG A 21 -16.64 5.56 -18.56
N TYR A 22 -16.15 5.13 -19.72
CA TYR A 22 -16.79 4.07 -20.51
C TYR A 22 -16.71 2.71 -19.82
N ILE A 23 -15.56 2.37 -19.22
CA ILE A 23 -15.40 1.10 -18.50
C ILE A 23 -16.29 1.07 -17.26
N ASN A 24 -16.37 2.17 -16.48
CA ASN A 24 -17.23 2.23 -15.30
C ASN A 24 -18.72 2.08 -15.61
N LYS A 25 -19.18 2.38 -16.82
CA LYS A 25 -20.58 2.14 -17.22
C LYS A 25 -20.90 0.65 -17.39
N GLY A 26 -19.89 -0.17 -17.72
CA GLY A 26 -20.05 -1.61 -17.94
C GLY A 26 -19.69 -2.48 -16.72
N LEU A 27 -19.20 -1.88 -15.63
CA LEU A 27 -18.81 -2.59 -14.41
C LEU A 27 -19.93 -2.57 -13.38
N TYR A 28 -20.07 -3.70 -12.67
CA TYR A 28 -20.82 -3.76 -11.41
C TYR A 28 -20.19 -2.84 -10.37
N GLU A 29 -21.01 -2.27 -9.48
CA GLU A 29 -20.55 -1.35 -8.42
C GLU A 29 -19.40 -1.94 -7.60
N ASP A 30 -19.51 -3.21 -7.23
CA ASP A 30 -18.51 -3.95 -6.45
C ASP A 30 -17.11 -3.95 -7.09
N HIS A 31 -17.03 -3.91 -8.43
CA HIS A 31 -15.77 -3.95 -9.15
C HIS A 31 -15.17 -2.56 -9.44
N LYS A 32 -15.94 -1.48 -9.27
CA LYS A 32 -15.48 -0.14 -9.64
C LYS A 32 -14.34 0.34 -8.77
N LEU A 33 -14.33 0.01 -7.48
CA LEU A 33 -13.24 0.39 -6.57
C LEU A 33 -11.93 -0.30 -6.97
N THR A 34 -11.99 -1.61 -7.22
CA THR A 34 -10.84 -2.39 -7.70
C THR A 34 -10.31 -1.85 -9.02
N PHE A 35 -11.19 -1.53 -9.97
CA PHE A 35 -10.79 -0.93 -11.24
C PHE A 35 -10.10 0.42 -11.05
N LYS A 36 -10.64 1.30 -10.20
CA LYS A 36 -10.01 2.58 -9.84
C LYS A 36 -8.60 2.37 -9.28
N LEU A 37 -8.43 1.46 -8.34
CA LEU A 37 -7.13 1.15 -7.74
C LEU A 37 -6.12 0.65 -8.80
N LEU A 38 -6.52 -0.30 -9.64
CA LEU A 38 -5.67 -0.85 -10.70
C LEU A 38 -5.25 0.21 -11.72
N LEU A 39 -6.19 1.07 -12.12
CA LEU A 39 -5.90 2.17 -13.04
C LEU A 39 -4.91 3.16 -12.43
N THR A 40 -5.11 3.56 -11.18
CA THR A 40 -4.21 4.47 -10.46
C THR A 40 -2.81 3.87 -10.34
N MET A 41 -2.68 2.62 -9.89
CA MET A 41 -1.39 1.93 -9.82
C MET A 41 -0.70 1.87 -11.18
N LYS A 42 -1.44 1.61 -12.26
CA LYS A 42 -0.88 1.57 -13.62
C LYS A 42 -0.36 2.94 -14.05
N ILE A 43 -1.07 4.01 -13.73
CA ILE A 43 -0.66 5.39 -14.02
C ILE A 43 0.61 5.72 -13.23
N LEU A 44 0.65 5.42 -11.93
CA LEU A 44 1.81 5.69 -11.07
C LEU A 44 3.07 4.92 -11.50
N VAL A 45 2.93 3.65 -11.90
CA VAL A 45 4.03 2.86 -12.47
C VAL A 45 4.53 3.46 -13.79
N THR A 46 3.61 3.94 -14.64
CA THR A 46 3.98 4.58 -15.92
C THR A 46 4.65 5.93 -15.70
N ALA A 47 4.28 6.66 -14.65
CA ALA A 47 4.92 7.91 -14.23
C ALA A 47 6.28 7.69 -13.54
N GLY A 48 6.67 6.44 -13.25
CA GLY A 48 7.91 6.12 -12.53
C GLY A 48 7.86 6.43 -11.03
N LEU A 49 6.68 6.73 -10.47
CA LEU A 49 6.50 6.99 -9.04
C LEU A 49 6.37 5.69 -8.23
N LEU A 50 5.97 4.58 -8.87
CA LEU A 50 5.91 3.26 -8.28
C LEU A 50 6.69 2.25 -9.13
N THR A 51 7.36 1.32 -8.46
CA THR A 51 8.01 0.18 -9.11
C THR A 51 7.02 -0.97 -9.23
N ARG A 52 7.21 -1.85 -10.23
CA ARG A 52 6.45 -3.12 -10.31
C ARG A 52 6.66 -3.99 -9.06
N GLY A 53 7.83 -3.89 -8.44
CA GLY A 53 8.15 -4.55 -7.17
C GLY A 53 7.23 -4.07 -6.05
N ASP A 54 7.02 -2.76 -5.91
CA ASP A 54 6.16 -2.17 -4.89
C ASP A 54 4.69 -2.61 -5.06
N VAL A 55 4.20 -2.64 -6.30
CA VAL A 55 2.86 -3.16 -6.59
C VAL A 55 2.75 -4.66 -6.28
N SER A 56 3.77 -5.45 -6.61
CA SER A 56 3.79 -6.88 -6.28
C SER A 56 3.84 -7.11 -4.77
N LEU A 57 4.60 -6.29 -4.03
CA LEU A 57 4.69 -6.33 -2.58
C LEU A 57 3.32 -6.00 -1.96
N PHE A 58 2.65 -4.93 -2.42
CA PHE A 58 1.32 -4.56 -1.95
C PHE A 58 0.27 -5.67 -2.18
N LEU A 59 0.33 -6.36 -3.33
CA LEU A 59 -0.65 -7.40 -3.68
C LEU A 59 -0.36 -8.75 -3.00
N ARG A 60 0.90 -9.10 -2.77
CA ARG A 60 1.28 -10.40 -2.20
C ARG A 60 1.49 -10.36 -0.70
N GLY A 61 2.01 -9.24 -0.18
CA GLY A 61 2.45 -9.12 1.21
C GLY A 61 3.37 -10.26 1.63
N GLY A 62 3.24 -10.68 2.88
CA GLY A 62 3.96 -11.80 3.48
C GLY A 62 3.43 -13.18 3.13
N ALA A 63 2.48 -13.32 2.19
CA ALA A 63 1.91 -14.62 1.83
C ALA A 63 2.94 -15.59 1.21
N ALA A 64 4.04 -15.06 0.66
CA ALA A 64 5.12 -15.85 0.07
C ALA A 64 6.22 -16.24 1.08
N LEU A 65 6.13 -15.78 2.35
CA LEU A 65 7.12 -16.11 3.37
C LEU A 65 6.98 -17.57 3.83
N ASP A 66 8.13 -18.24 3.98
CA ASP A 66 8.17 -19.56 4.60
C ASP A 66 7.95 -19.44 6.11
N ARG A 67 6.77 -19.87 6.55
CA ARG A 67 6.28 -19.80 7.95
C ARG A 67 7.19 -20.52 8.94
N GLY A 68 8.01 -21.49 8.49
CA GLY A 68 8.94 -22.21 9.35
C GLY A 68 10.26 -21.47 9.62
N SER A 69 10.65 -20.53 8.76
CA SER A 69 11.95 -19.85 8.77
C SER A 69 11.93 -18.45 9.39
N VAL A 70 10.74 -17.92 9.66
CA VAL A 70 10.53 -16.54 10.11
C VAL A 70 10.37 -16.44 11.62
N GLN A 71 10.74 -15.28 12.19
CA GLN A 71 10.63 -15.03 13.62
C GLN A 71 9.20 -15.30 14.09
N LYS A 72 9.06 -16.06 15.17
CA LYS A 72 7.75 -16.32 15.77
C LYS A 72 7.16 -15.02 16.29
N LYS A 73 5.87 -14.86 16.05
CA LYS A 73 5.05 -13.77 16.54
C LYS A 73 5.27 -13.53 18.03
N SER A 74 5.62 -12.30 18.38
CA SER A 74 5.91 -11.89 19.76
C SER A 74 4.74 -11.13 20.42
N PHE A 75 3.76 -10.69 19.63
CA PHE A 75 2.64 -9.86 20.08
C PHE A 75 1.36 -10.68 20.27
N LYS A 76 0.81 -10.65 21.49
CA LYS A 76 -0.42 -11.39 21.82
C LYS A 76 -1.70 -10.74 21.26
N TRP A 77 -1.71 -9.42 21.14
CA TRP A 77 -2.85 -8.63 20.65
C TRP A 77 -3.05 -8.72 19.13
N LEU A 78 -1.99 -9.03 18.37
CA LEU A 78 -2.06 -9.17 16.93
C LEU A 78 -2.73 -10.50 16.58
N THR A 79 -4.05 -10.60 16.49
CA THR A 79 -4.74 -11.90 16.45
C THR A 79 -4.31 -12.80 15.27
N SER A 80 -4.03 -12.24 14.10
CA SER A 80 -3.66 -12.99 12.89
C SER A 80 -2.14 -13.16 12.71
N ASP A 81 -1.70 -14.36 12.38
CA ASP A 81 -0.32 -14.63 12.01
C ASP A 81 0.04 -14.07 10.62
N ASP A 82 -0.95 -13.93 9.72
CA ASP A 82 -0.72 -13.34 8.40
C ASP A 82 -0.35 -11.86 8.49
N SER A 83 -0.92 -11.12 9.45
CA SER A 83 -0.53 -9.74 9.73
C SER A 83 0.93 -9.63 10.17
N TRP A 84 1.41 -10.60 10.96
CA TRP A 84 2.80 -10.66 11.37
C TRP A 84 3.74 -10.94 10.19
N TYR A 85 3.36 -11.85 9.30
CA TYR A 85 4.14 -12.11 8.08
C TYR A 85 4.17 -10.88 7.16
N ASN A 86 3.09 -10.13 7.05
CA ASN A 86 3.07 -8.87 6.30
C ASN A 86 4.06 -7.85 6.88
N ILE A 87 4.11 -7.70 8.21
CA ILE A 87 5.08 -6.82 8.89
C ILE A 87 6.52 -7.25 8.60
N LEU A 88 6.81 -8.54 8.68
CA LEU A 88 8.15 -9.07 8.41
C LEU A 88 8.57 -8.89 6.95
N GLU A 89 7.66 -9.15 6.01
CA GLU A 89 7.94 -8.93 4.60
C GLU A 89 8.17 -7.46 4.29
N LEU A 90 7.37 -6.56 4.87
CA LEU A 90 7.53 -5.13 4.72
C LEU A 90 8.90 -4.65 5.24
N SER A 91 9.33 -5.15 6.40
CA SER A 91 10.64 -4.87 7.00
C SER A 91 11.82 -5.35 6.13
N ARG A 92 11.66 -6.48 5.44
CA ARG A 92 12.71 -7.02 4.56
C ARG A 92 12.78 -6.30 3.22
N SER A 93 11.62 -6.00 2.65
CA SER A 93 11.50 -5.52 1.27
C SER A 93 11.58 -3.99 1.16
N VAL A 94 11.22 -3.25 2.22
CA VAL A 94 11.23 -1.79 2.23
C VAL A 94 12.20 -1.27 3.28
N LYS A 95 13.29 -0.64 2.81
CA LYS A 95 14.36 -0.11 3.68
C LYS A 95 13.87 0.85 4.77
N PHE A 96 12.85 1.65 4.46
CA PHE A 96 12.25 2.60 5.39
C PHE A 96 11.61 1.90 6.61
N PHE A 97 11.02 0.72 6.40
CA PHE A 97 10.36 -0.06 7.46
C PHE A 97 11.25 -1.16 8.05
N LYS A 98 12.56 -1.12 7.80
CA LYS A 98 13.49 -2.18 8.23
C LYS A 98 13.38 -2.46 9.74
N ASP A 99 13.28 -1.41 10.54
CA ASP A 99 13.26 -1.53 12.00
C ASP A 99 11.83 -1.64 12.57
N LEU A 100 10.81 -1.84 11.72
CA LEU A 100 9.40 -1.94 12.13
C LEU A 100 9.15 -2.99 13.23
N PRO A 101 9.63 -4.24 13.13
CA PRO A 101 9.41 -5.23 14.18
C PRO A 101 10.03 -4.81 15.52
N ALA A 102 11.18 -4.15 15.49
CA ALA A 102 11.89 -3.69 16.69
C ALA A 102 11.21 -2.45 17.31
N ASN A 103 10.72 -1.52 16.48
CA ASN A 103 9.97 -0.35 16.91
C ASN A 103 8.64 -0.75 17.55
N MET A 104 7.93 -1.70 16.94
CA MET A 104 6.72 -2.29 17.52
C MET A 104 6.98 -2.95 18.87
N ALA A 105 8.11 -3.65 19.04
CA ALA A 105 8.47 -4.27 20.32
C ALA A 105 8.84 -3.24 21.39
N ARG A 106 9.50 -2.13 21.01
CA ARG A 106 9.87 -1.05 21.93
C ARG A 106 8.65 -0.28 22.43
N ASN A 107 7.72 0.02 21.52
CA ASN A 107 6.54 0.86 21.78
C ASN A 107 5.23 0.06 21.71
N GLU A 108 5.24 -1.18 22.21
CA GLU A 108 4.12 -2.14 22.05
C GLU A 108 2.77 -1.56 22.46
N GLY A 109 2.70 -0.84 23.58
CA GLY A 109 1.43 -0.27 24.08
C GLY A 109 0.82 0.79 23.15
N VAL A 110 1.63 1.52 22.38
CA VAL A 110 1.12 2.51 21.41
C VAL A 110 0.62 1.80 20.16
N TRP A 111 1.39 0.83 19.66
CA TRP A 111 1.01 0.02 18.50
C TRP A 111 -0.24 -0.83 18.77
N GLN A 112 -0.38 -1.38 19.98
CA GLN A 112 -1.57 -2.11 20.37
C GLN A 112 -2.80 -1.20 20.38
N ARG A 113 -2.71 -0.01 21.00
CA ARG A 113 -3.81 0.96 20.99
C ARG A 113 -4.19 1.39 19.58
N TRP A 114 -3.20 1.64 18.73
CA TRP A 114 -3.45 1.99 17.34
C TRP A 114 -4.14 0.84 16.59
N TYR A 115 -3.74 -0.41 16.81
CA TYR A 115 -4.38 -1.58 16.18
C TYR A 115 -5.78 -1.88 16.70
N GLU A 116 -6.06 -1.58 17.97
CA GLU A 116 -7.36 -1.78 18.63
C GLU A 116 -8.32 -0.60 18.44
N ASP A 117 -7.88 0.48 17.79
CA ASP A 117 -8.74 1.63 17.48
C ASP A 117 -9.81 1.24 16.45
N ASP A 118 -10.96 1.90 16.48
CA ASP A 118 -12.07 1.65 15.55
C ASP A 118 -11.78 2.24 14.15
N GLU A 119 -10.96 3.30 14.08
CA GLU A 119 -10.59 4.00 12.84
C GLU A 119 -9.06 4.23 12.78
N PRO A 120 -8.24 3.16 12.76
CA PRO A 120 -6.79 3.26 12.81
C PRO A 120 -6.19 4.04 11.62
N GLU A 121 -6.85 4.03 10.47
CA GLU A 121 -6.47 4.80 9.27
C GLU A 121 -6.59 6.32 9.44
N ALA A 122 -7.35 6.80 10.44
CA ALA A 122 -7.48 8.21 10.77
C ALA A 122 -6.50 8.65 11.86
N CYS A 123 -5.87 7.70 12.55
CA CYS A 123 -4.90 7.94 13.61
C CYS A 123 -3.47 8.01 13.05
N PRO A 124 -2.59 8.86 13.63
CA PRO A 124 -1.20 8.97 13.19
C PRO A 124 -0.47 7.63 13.36
N LEU A 125 0.35 7.27 12.37
CA LEU A 125 1.09 6.01 12.38
C LEU A 125 2.18 6.06 13.46
N PRO A 126 2.17 5.16 14.46
CA PRO A 126 3.16 5.17 15.53
C PRO A 126 4.58 5.07 14.98
N ASP A 127 5.53 5.81 15.55
CA ASP A 127 6.96 5.83 15.17
C ASP A 127 7.32 6.32 13.75
N TYR A 128 6.35 6.47 12.83
CA TYR A 128 6.63 6.73 11.42
C TYR A 128 5.91 7.96 10.85
N GLU A 129 4.91 8.52 11.52
CA GLU A 129 4.14 9.67 11.03
C GLU A 129 5.04 10.85 10.63
N ASP A 130 5.93 11.28 11.53
CA ASP A 130 6.85 12.41 11.30
C ASP A 130 7.85 12.16 10.16
N ALA A 131 8.14 10.90 9.85
CA ALA A 131 9.07 10.52 8.80
C ALA A 131 8.39 10.34 7.43
N MET A 132 7.06 10.29 7.40
CA MET A 132 6.25 10.20 6.18
C MET A 132 5.63 11.54 5.77
N ALA A 133 5.56 12.52 6.68
CA ALA A 133 5.13 13.90 6.42
C ALA A 133 6.13 14.68 5.55
#